data_AF-A0A2N2KJA4-F1
#
_entry.id   AF-A0A2N2KJA4-F1
#
_cell.length_a   1.000
_cell.length_b   1.000
_cell.length_c   1.000
_cell.angle_alpha   90.00
_cell.angle_beta   90.00
_cell.angle_gamma   90.00
#
_symmetry.space_group_name_H-M   'P 1'
#
loop_
_entity.id
_entity.type
_entity.pdbx_description
1 polymer ?
#
loop_
_entity_poly.entity_id
_entity_poly.type
_entity_poly.pdbx_seq_one_letter_code
_entity_poly.pdbx_strand_id
1 'polypeptide(L)'
;MPIRLTERQKKLLITILAGILGNLLAYLSSRLTPLHPQVTFDFSHLATFMIAIALGPGYGFLAGAISSLQPYFHYAVWGIYGPFFGLAIIFGKAMTGLFCGLLRGKMSTYLAVSLAYIPESIFTLGFSLLMRSFLPAGTMSWEIINGVLMEGWVEVIIFAFVIDNIVRRKVIETAILMLEIFIIMFLVHKEFIHTLLLLLLITLVTLILFEIIEPLRGKKTD
;
A
#
# COMPACT_ATOMS: atom_id res chain seq x y z
N MET A 1 -6.05 16.98 -32.32
CA MET A 1 -5.52 15.66 -32.74
C MET A 1 -5.47 14.78 -31.50
N PRO A 2 -6.17 13.63 -31.43
CA PRO A 2 -6.13 12.79 -30.24
C PRO A 2 -4.73 12.20 -30.06
N ILE A 3 -4.14 12.38 -28.87
CA ILE A 3 -2.81 11.86 -28.55
C ILE A 3 -2.91 10.32 -28.50
N ARG A 4 -2.25 9.62 -29.44
CA ARG A 4 -2.14 8.15 -29.41
C ARG A 4 -0.96 7.73 -28.56
N LEU A 5 -1.24 7.21 -27.37
CA LEU A 5 -0.22 6.66 -26.48
C LEU A 5 0.15 5.22 -26.88
N THR A 6 1.45 4.90 -26.85
CA THR A 6 1.96 3.53 -26.94
C THR A 6 1.56 2.71 -25.71
N GLU A 7 1.54 1.39 -25.82
CA GLU A 7 1.22 0.49 -24.69
C GLU A 7 2.14 0.70 -23.48
N ARG A 8 3.43 0.96 -23.72
CA ARG A 8 4.38 1.26 -22.65
C ARG A 8 4.02 2.57 -21.93
N GLN A 9 3.64 3.61 -22.68
CA GLN A 9 3.21 4.89 -22.12
C GLN A 9 1.90 4.75 -21.33
N LYS A 10 0.95 3.95 -21.80
CA LYS A 10 -0.29 3.66 -21.04
C LYS A 10 0.01 3.01 -19.70
N LYS A 11 0.83 1.94 -19.70
CA LYS A 11 1.23 1.25 -18.46
C LYS A 11 1.95 2.18 -17.48
N LEU A 12 2.83 3.04 -18.00
CA LEU A 12 3.52 4.04 -17.19
C LEU A 12 2.54 5.06 -16.58
N LEU A 13 1.62 5.59 -17.40
CA LEU A 13 0.61 6.54 -16.95
C LEU A 13 -0.27 5.94 -15.84
N ILE A 14 -0.74 4.70 -16.01
CA ILE A 14 -1.54 4.00 -15.00
C ILE A 14 -0.74 3.79 -13.71
N THR A 15 0.53 3.44 -13.82
CA THR A 15 1.42 3.27 -12.65
C THR A 15 1.58 4.57 -11.88
N ILE A 16 1.77 5.69 -12.58
CA ILE A 16 1.87 7.02 -11.97
C ILE A 16 0.55 7.41 -11.30
N LEU A 17 -0.58 7.26 -11.98
CA LEU A 17 -1.90 7.57 -11.44
C LEU A 17 -2.22 6.73 -10.20
N ALA A 18 -1.91 5.44 -10.23
CA ALA A 18 -2.05 4.57 -9.08
C ALA A 18 -1.12 4.98 -7.93
N GLY A 19 0.13 5.35 -8.22
CA GLY A 19 1.04 5.88 -7.20
C GLY A 19 0.52 7.17 -6.55
N ILE A 20 -0.01 8.11 -7.35
CA ILE A 20 -0.67 9.33 -6.85
C ILE A 20 -1.87 8.98 -5.96
N LEU A 21 -2.70 8.04 -6.41
CA LEU A 21 -3.80 7.55 -5.59
C LEU A 21 -3.30 6.94 -4.29
N GLY A 22 -2.23 6.14 -4.31
CA GLY A 22 -1.63 5.56 -3.10
C GLY A 22 -1.24 6.63 -2.08
N ASN A 23 -0.66 7.75 -2.54
CA ASN A 23 -0.38 8.89 -1.66
C ASN A 23 -1.64 9.54 -1.11
N LEU A 24 -2.70 9.66 -1.90
CA LEU A 24 -3.98 10.20 -1.44
C LEU A 24 -4.60 9.27 -0.37
N LEU A 25 -4.56 7.95 -0.59
CA LEU A 25 -5.03 6.96 0.37
C LEU A 25 -4.24 7.02 1.67
N ALA A 26 -2.91 7.10 1.59
CA ALA A 26 -2.05 7.27 2.75
C ALA A 26 -2.29 8.58 3.50
N TYR A 27 -2.50 9.69 2.78
CA TYR A 27 -2.87 10.97 3.39
C TYR A 27 -4.18 10.86 4.17
N LEU A 28 -5.19 10.23 3.58
CA LEU A 28 -6.48 10.11 4.20
C LEU A 28 -6.43 9.12 5.38
N SER A 29 -5.82 7.94 5.22
CA SER A 29 -5.73 6.94 6.29
C SER A 29 -4.97 7.48 7.49
N SER A 30 -3.81 8.13 7.27
CA SER A 30 -3.00 8.71 8.35
C SER A 30 -3.72 9.79 9.16
N ARG A 31 -4.67 10.52 8.54
CA ARG A 31 -5.46 11.56 9.22
C ARG A 31 -6.61 11.00 10.04
N LEU A 32 -7.16 9.86 9.64
CA LEU A 32 -8.34 9.29 10.26
C LEU A 32 -7.99 8.38 11.44
N THR A 33 -6.77 7.85 11.45
CA THR A 33 -6.41 6.77 12.38
C THR A 33 -4.98 6.95 12.95
N PRO A 34 -4.64 8.11 13.55
CA PRO A 34 -3.33 8.28 14.14
C PRO A 34 -3.22 7.43 15.42
N LEU A 35 -2.47 6.32 15.36
CA LEU A 35 -2.15 5.52 16.55
C LEU A 35 -1.01 6.20 17.34
N HIS A 36 -0.07 6.80 16.61
CA HIS A 36 1.06 7.57 17.11
C HIS A 36 1.53 8.52 16.01
N PRO A 37 2.22 9.66 16.30
CA PRO A 37 2.79 10.53 15.27
C PRO A 37 3.76 9.85 14.27
N GLN A 38 4.21 8.63 14.58
CA GLN A 38 5.10 7.80 13.75
C GLN A 38 4.47 6.46 13.34
N VAL A 39 3.24 6.20 13.74
CA VAL A 39 2.52 4.95 13.46
C VAL A 39 1.09 5.32 13.12
N THR A 40 0.74 5.26 11.84
CA THR A 40 -0.61 5.48 11.36
C THR A 40 -0.90 4.43 10.29
N PHE A 41 -2.17 4.07 10.11
CA PHE A 41 -2.53 3.21 8.97
C PHE A 41 -2.17 3.94 7.66
N ASP A 42 -1.44 3.26 6.79
CA ASP A 42 -0.91 3.72 5.52
C ASP A 42 -1.40 2.87 4.33
N PHE A 43 -2.52 3.28 3.77
CA PHE A 43 -3.14 2.57 2.65
C PHE A 43 -2.43 2.75 1.29
N SER A 44 -1.22 3.33 1.24
CA SER A 44 -0.43 3.44 0.00
C SER A 44 -0.12 2.09 -0.65
N HIS A 45 0.04 1.03 0.15
CA HIS A 45 0.41 -0.30 -0.34
C HIS A 45 -0.65 -0.94 -1.23
N LEU A 46 -1.92 -0.57 -1.09
CA LEU A 46 -2.98 -1.05 -1.97
C LEU A 46 -2.69 -0.75 -3.44
N ALA A 47 -2.28 0.49 -3.74
CA ALA A 47 -1.92 0.90 -5.10
C ALA A 47 -0.68 0.14 -5.63
N THR A 48 0.33 0.00 -4.76
CA THR A 48 1.57 -0.73 -5.06
C THR A 48 1.28 -2.17 -5.46
N PHE A 49 0.48 -2.89 -4.67
CA PHE A 49 0.14 -4.28 -4.94
C PHE A 49 -0.74 -4.45 -6.18
N MET A 50 -1.74 -3.59 -6.38
CA MET A 50 -2.58 -3.64 -7.59
C MET A 50 -1.73 -3.52 -8.86
N ILE A 51 -0.80 -2.57 -8.90
CA ILE A 51 0.08 -2.38 -10.06
C ILE A 51 1.07 -3.53 -10.21
N ALA A 52 1.66 -4.01 -9.12
CA ALA A 52 2.58 -5.14 -9.16
C ALA A 52 1.89 -6.40 -9.73
N ILE A 53 0.68 -6.70 -9.26
CA ILE A 53 -0.14 -7.83 -9.73
C ILE A 53 -0.68 -7.62 -11.15
N ALA A 54 -0.98 -6.40 -11.57
CA ALA A 54 -1.50 -6.14 -12.93
C ALA A 54 -0.39 -6.08 -13.98
N LEU A 55 0.68 -5.34 -13.71
CA LEU A 55 1.68 -4.91 -14.69
C LEU A 55 3.07 -5.55 -14.47
N GLY A 56 3.32 -6.15 -13.31
CA GLY A 56 4.57 -6.88 -13.01
C GLY A 56 5.61 -6.07 -12.22
N PRO A 57 6.81 -6.64 -12.01
CA PRO A 57 7.77 -6.20 -10.99
C PRO A 57 8.29 -4.78 -11.19
N GLY A 58 8.67 -4.39 -12.41
CA GLY A 58 9.20 -3.05 -12.68
C GLY A 58 8.16 -1.94 -12.44
N TYR A 59 6.91 -2.19 -12.78
CA TYR A 59 5.82 -1.24 -12.52
C TYR A 59 5.41 -1.24 -11.04
N GLY A 60 5.45 -2.39 -10.37
CA GLY A 60 5.25 -2.50 -8.93
C GLY A 60 6.29 -1.69 -8.15
N PHE A 61 7.57 -1.83 -8.50
CA PHE A 61 8.66 -1.02 -7.92
C PHE A 61 8.39 0.47 -8.05
N LEU A 62 8.03 0.92 -9.27
CA LEU A 62 7.73 2.32 -9.52
C LEU A 62 6.49 2.81 -8.75
N ALA A 63 5.42 2.00 -8.69
CA ALA A 63 4.23 2.31 -7.92
C ALA A 63 4.53 2.44 -6.42
N GLY A 64 5.35 1.54 -5.87
CA GLY A 64 5.82 1.60 -4.48
C GLY A 64 6.63 2.86 -4.20
N ALA A 65 7.57 3.20 -5.09
CA ALA A 65 8.36 4.42 -4.95
C ALA A 65 7.46 5.68 -4.99
N ILE A 66 6.52 5.77 -5.94
CA ILE A 66 5.66 6.95 -6.05
C ILE A 66 4.69 7.03 -4.86
N SER A 67 4.05 5.93 -4.47
CA SER A 67 3.04 5.90 -3.40
C SER A 67 3.61 6.15 -2.00
N SER A 68 4.93 6.07 -1.85
CA SER A 68 5.65 6.35 -0.61
C SER A 68 5.94 7.83 -0.33
N LEU A 69 5.58 8.74 -1.25
CA LEU A 69 5.88 10.17 -1.09
C LEU A 69 5.15 10.78 0.11
N GLN A 70 3.87 10.46 0.33
CA GLN A 70 3.13 10.93 1.50
C GLN A 70 3.72 10.34 2.79
N PRO A 71 3.99 9.02 2.90
CA PRO A 71 4.66 8.46 4.06
C PRO A 71 6.03 9.10 4.32
N TYR A 72 6.79 9.38 3.27
CA TYR A 72 8.05 10.11 3.35
C TYR A 72 7.88 11.52 3.94
N PHE A 73 6.92 12.30 3.45
CA PHE A 73 6.66 13.63 4.01
C PHE A 73 6.21 13.55 5.47
N HIS A 74 5.32 12.61 5.79
CA HIS A 74 4.75 12.48 7.12
C HIS A 74 5.75 11.98 8.17
N TYR A 75 6.39 10.84 7.93
CA TYR A 75 7.26 10.18 8.90
C TYR A 75 8.70 10.70 8.87
N ALA A 76 9.14 11.30 7.75
CA ALA A 76 10.52 11.74 7.63
C ALA A 76 10.69 13.26 7.58
N VAL A 77 10.04 13.96 6.64
CA VAL A 77 10.22 15.42 6.52
C VAL A 77 9.64 16.14 7.74
N TRP A 78 8.45 15.72 8.19
CA TRP A 78 7.80 16.25 9.39
C TRP A 78 7.94 15.34 10.62
N GLY A 79 8.55 14.16 10.45
CA GLY A 79 8.71 13.18 11.49
C GLY A 79 10.14 13.03 11.98
N ILE A 80 10.42 11.89 12.61
CA ILE A 80 11.66 11.69 13.38
C ILE A 80 12.88 11.37 12.53
N TYR A 81 12.69 10.87 11.30
CA TYR A 81 13.82 10.40 10.47
C TYR A 81 14.57 11.55 9.79
N GLY A 82 13.94 12.71 9.61
CA GLY A 82 14.48 13.80 8.80
C GLY A 82 14.48 13.48 7.30
N PRO A 83 14.60 14.51 6.44
CA PRO A 83 14.40 14.36 5.00
C PRO A 83 15.43 13.45 4.32
N PHE A 84 16.68 13.42 4.81
CA PHE A 84 17.73 12.61 4.18
C PHE A 84 17.55 11.11 4.46
N PHE A 85 17.48 10.71 5.74
CA PHE A 85 17.28 9.31 6.10
C PHE A 85 15.88 8.82 5.73
N GLY A 86 14.90 9.72 5.65
CA GLY A 86 13.55 9.45 5.16
C GLY A 86 13.45 8.79 3.81
N LEU A 87 14.42 9.00 2.92
CA LEU A 87 14.45 8.37 1.61
C LEU A 87 14.45 6.84 1.69
N ALA A 88 14.85 6.28 2.84
CA ALA A 88 14.73 4.85 3.15
C ALA A 88 13.28 4.34 3.02
N ILE A 89 12.28 5.15 3.38
CA ILE A 89 10.85 4.78 3.27
C ILE A 89 10.48 4.52 1.81
N ILE A 90 10.97 5.37 0.91
CA ILE A 90 10.75 5.23 -0.53
C ILE A 90 11.33 3.92 -1.04
N PHE A 91 12.55 3.62 -0.61
CA PHE A 91 13.24 2.39 -1.01
C PHE A 91 12.54 1.14 -0.47
N GLY A 92 12.16 1.13 0.81
CA GLY A 92 11.44 0.02 1.44
C GLY A 92 10.14 -0.32 0.71
N LYS A 93 9.29 0.70 0.46
CA LYS A 93 8.00 0.48 -0.23
C LYS A 93 8.17 0.08 -1.71
N ALA A 94 9.18 0.61 -2.38
CA ALA A 94 9.51 0.19 -3.74
C ALA A 94 9.90 -1.29 -3.80
N MET A 95 10.63 -1.80 -2.80
CA MET A 95 10.96 -3.23 -2.71
C MET A 95 9.69 -4.09 -2.60
N THR A 96 8.72 -3.72 -1.78
CA THR A 96 7.46 -4.48 -1.67
C THR A 96 6.75 -4.62 -3.01
N GLY A 97 6.67 -3.53 -3.79
CA GLY A 97 6.12 -3.58 -5.15
C GLY A 97 6.92 -4.46 -6.11
N LEU A 98 8.25 -4.40 -6.04
CA LEU A 98 9.14 -5.25 -6.84
C LEU A 98 8.91 -6.73 -6.52
N PHE A 99 8.96 -7.11 -5.25
CA PHE A 99 8.83 -8.50 -4.82
C PHE A 99 7.43 -9.04 -5.09
N CYS A 100 6.38 -8.25 -4.88
CA CYS A 100 5.01 -8.65 -5.24
C CYS A 100 4.90 -8.99 -6.73
N GLY A 101 5.49 -8.17 -7.59
CA GLY A 101 5.49 -8.42 -9.03
C GLY A 101 6.37 -9.62 -9.43
N LEU A 102 7.45 -9.93 -8.68
CA LEU A 102 8.29 -11.12 -8.90
C LEU A 102 7.60 -12.42 -8.46
N LEU A 103 6.74 -12.36 -7.44
CA LEU A 103 5.98 -13.49 -6.90
C LEU A 103 4.66 -13.71 -7.64
N ARG A 104 4.17 -12.69 -8.37
CA ARG A 104 2.98 -12.77 -9.21
C ARG A 104 3.02 -13.99 -10.14
N GLY A 105 1.99 -14.83 -10.05
CA GLY A 105 1.82 -16.01 -10.90
C GLY A 105 2.66 -17.23 -10.51
N LYS A 106 3.53 -17.11 -9.49
CA LYS A 106 4.27 -18.23 -8.90
C LYS A 106 3.55 -18.85 -7.69
N MET A 107 2.58 -18.15 -7.13
CA MET A 107 1.77 -18.55 -5.98
C MET A 107 0.41 -17.83 -6.02
N SER A 108 -0.47 -18.11 -5.03
CA SER A 108 -1.73 -17.38 -4.89
C SER A 108 -1.48 -15.89 -4.67
N THR A 109 -2.41 -15.04 -5.10
CA THR A 109 -2.27 -13.57 -4.93
C THR A 109 -2.16 -13.20 -3.46
N TYR A 110 -2.91 -13.88 -2.59
CA TYR A 110 -2.79 -13.74 -1.14
C TYR A 110 -1.35 -13.94 -0.65
N LEU A 111 -0.71 -15.06 -1.03
CA LEU A 111 0.66 -15.36 -0.61
C LEU A 111 1.67 -14.40 -1.27
N ALA A 112 1.47 -14.05 -2.53
CA ALA A 112 2.36 -13.14 -3.25
C ALA A 112 2.39 -11.76 -2.59
N VAL A 113 1.23 -11.21 -2.20
CA VAL A 113 1.13 -9.92 -1.51
C VAL A 113 1.71 -10.02 -0.09
N SER A 114 1.34 -11.06 0.66
CA SER A 114 1.80 -11.23 2.05
C SER A 114 3.32 -11.36 2.16
N LEU A 115 3.92 -12.21 1.32
CA LEU A 115 5.37 -12.46 1.35
C LEU A 115 6.17 -11.32 0.72
N ALA A 116 5.55 -10.50 -0.13
CA ALA A 116 6.22 -9.35 -0.74
C ALA A 116 6.60 -8.26 0.26
N TYR A 117 5.95 -8.20 1.42
CA TYR A 117 6.29 -7.25 2.47
C TYR A 117 7.51 -7.66 3.31
N ILE A 118 7.90 -8.94 3.29
CA ILE A 118 9.04 -9.44 4.08
C ILE A 118 10.31 -8.58 3.87
N PRO A 119 10.75 -8.27 2.63
CA PRO A 119 11.94 -7.47 2.41
C PRO A 119 11.82 -6.05 2.99
N GLU A 120 10.66 -5.40 2.85
CA GLU A 120 10.41 -4.09 3.47
C GLU A 120 10.42 -4.19 4.99
N SER A 121 9.78 -5.19 5.59
CA SER A 121 9.74 -5.35 7.05
C SER A 121 11.13 -5.53 7.66
N ILE A 122 11.99 -6.34 7.03
CA ILE A 122 13.37 -6.55 7.45
C ILE A 122 14.17 -5.25 7.29
N PHE A 123 14.00 -4.57 6.16
CA PHE A 123 14.64 -3.29 5.89
C PHE A 123 14.22 -2.22 6.92
N THR A 124 12.93 -2.10 7.20
CA THR A 124 12.36 -1.16 8.18
C THR A 124 12.86 -1.44 9.58
N LEU A 125 12.95 -2.71 9.99
CA LEU A 125 13.56 -3.09 11.28
C LEU A 125 15.02 -2.66 11.34
N GLY A 126 15.83 -3.02 10.34
CA GLY A 126 17.25 -2.67 10.31
C GLY A 126 17.48 -1.15 10.30
N PHE A 127 16.72 -0.44 9.48
CA PHE A 127 16.74 1.03 9.41
C PHE A 127 16.34 1.66 10.75
N SER A 128 15.29 1.15 11.39
CA SER A 128 14.82 1.63 12.69
C SER A 128 15.86 1.46 13.79
N LEU A 129 16.53 0.31 13.83
CA LEU A 129 17.62 0.04 14.79
C LEU A 129 18.83 0.93 14.54
N LEU A 130 19.14 1.19 13.27
CA LEU A 130 20.18 2.15 12.88
C LEU A 130 19.82 3.55 13.36
N MET A 131 18.61 4.03 13.06
CA MET A 131 18.14 5.36 13.46
C MET A 131 18.10 5.53 14.98
N ARG A 132 17.73 4.49 15.72
CA ARG A 132 17.80 4.49 17.18
C ARG A 132 19.22 4.76 17.72
N SER A 133 20.26 4.40 16.98
CA SER A 133 21.66 4.65 17.37
C SER A 133 22.12 6.08 17.04
N PHE A 134 21.48 6.75 16.06
CA PHE A 134 21.82 8.10 15.63
C PHE A 134 20.96 9.20 16.28
N LEU A 135 19.74 8.87 16.69
CA LEU A 135 18.80 9.80 17.29
C LEU A 135 18.97 9.89 18.81
N PRO A 136 18.54 11.01 19.45
CA PRO A 136 18.52 11.12 20.89
C PRO A 136 17.79 9.96 21.57
N ALA A 137 18.25 9.59 22.76
CA ALA A 137 17.66 8.51 23.54
C ALA A 137 16.16 8.78 23.77
N GLY A 138 15.32 7.78 23.48
CA GLY A 138 13.86 7.87 23.62
C GLY A 138 13.12 8.35 22.38
N THR A 139 13.78 8.92 21.37
CA THR A 139 13.11 9.34 20.12
C THR A 139 12.60 8.15 19.31
N MET A 140 13.39 7.07 19.22
CA MET A 140 13.03 5.83 18.54
C MET A 140 12.94 4.67 19.54
N SER A 141 11.79 4.57 20.21
CA SER A 141 11.54 3.57 21.24
C SER A 141 11.18 2.20 20.66
N TRP A 142 11.20 1.15 21.47
CA TRP A 142 10.84 -0.20 21.00
C TRP A 142 9.35 -0.30 20.65
N GLU A 143 8.53 0.48 21.33
CA GLU A 143 7.10 0.62 21.10
C GLU A 143 6.81 1.18 19.71
N ILE A 144 7.58 2.19 19.25
CA ILE A 144 7.46 2.74 17.89
C ILE A 144 7.87 1.69 16.86
N ILE A 145 9.01 1.02 17.05
CA ILE A 145 9.51 0.00 16.11
C ILE A 145 8.48 -1.13 15.95
N ASN A 146 7.99 -1.66 17.08
CA ASN A 146 6.98 -2.72 17.07
C ASN A 146 5.67 -2.23 16.46
N GLY A 147 5.27 -0.98 16.75
CA GLY A 147 4.07 -0.37 16.18
C GLY A 147 4.12 -0.31 14.65
N VAL A 148 5.21 0.22 14.08
CA VAL A 148 5.39 0.30 12.62
C VAL A 148 5.38 -1.08 11.97
N LEU A 149 6.07 -2.06 12.56
CA LEU A 149 6.13 -3.41 11.98
C LEU A 149 4.79 -4.14 12.08
N MET A 150 4.11 -4.07 13.22
CA MET A 150 2.82 -4.72 13.40
C MET A 150 1.76 -4.11 12.48
N GLU A 151 1.72 -2.78 12.39
CA GLU A 151 0.80 -2.06 11.52
C GLU A 151 0.99 -2.48 10.05
N GLY A 152 2.21 -2.40 9.52
CA GLY A 152 2.48 -2.82 8.15
C GLY A 152 2.12 -4.29 7.85
N TRP A 153 2.35 -5.21 8.80
CA TRP A 153 1.93 -6.60 8.65
C TRP A 153 0.41 -6.75 8.62
N VAL A 154 -0.32 -6.06 9.51
CA VAL A 154 -1.78 -6.10 9.55
C VAL A 154 -2.37 -5.58 8.24
N GLU A 155 -1.88 -4.45 7.75
CA GLU A 155 -2.35 -3.87 6.48
C GLU A 155 -2.12 -4.79 5.30
N VAL A 156 -0.91 -5.35 5.21
CA VAL A 156 -0.55 -6.24 4.10
C VAL A 156 -1.41 -7.50 4.10
N ILE A 157 -1.74 -8.06 5.26
CA ILE A 157 -2.64 -9.22 5.35
C ILE A 157 -4.04 -8.85 4.88
N ILE A 158 -4.56 -7.68 5.28
CA ILE A 158 -5.86 -7.18 4.84
C ILE A 158 -5.85 -6.98 3.32
N PHE A 159 -4.84 -6.32 2.76
CA PHE A 159 -4.74 -6.10 1.31
C PHE A 159 -4.51 -7.38 0.53
N ALA A 160 -3.71 -8.31 1.05
CA ALA A 160 -3.52 -9.62 0.45
C ALA A 160 -4.86 -10.33 0.29
N PHE A 161 -5.69 -10.29 1.34
CA PHE A 161 -7.02 -10.85 1.33
C PHE A 161 -7.93 -10.13 0.31
N VAL A 162 -8.03 -8.80 0.37
CA VAL A 162 -8.90 -8.00 -0.50
C VAL A 162 -8.53 -8.20 -1.97
N ILE A 163 -7.25 -8.07 -2.32
CA ILE A 163 -6.77 -8.18 -3.70
C ILE A 163 -6.96 -9.60 -4.23
N ASP A 164 -6.72 -10.65 -3.43
CA ASP A 164 -6.95 -12.04 -3.85
C ASP A 164 -8.43 -12.27 -4.20
N ASN A 165 -9.37 -11.73 -3.44
CA ASN A 165 -10.81 -11.86 -3.71
C ASN A 165 -11.27 -11.03 -4.92
N ILE A 166 -10.73 -9.84 -5.11
CA ILE A 166 -10.99 -9.00 -6.30
C ILE A 166 -10.51 -9.71 -7.57
N VAL A 167 -9.27 -10.22 -7.56
CA VAL A 167 -8.70 -10.93 -8.71
C VAL A 167 -9.49 -12.20 -9.05
N ARG A 168 -10.11 -12.84 -8.06
CA ARG A 168 -10.93 -14.06 -8.21
C ARG A 168 -12.39 -13.82 -8.64
N ARG A 169 -12.79 -12.57 -8.94
CA ARG A 169 -14.15 -12.20 -9.41
C ARG A 169 -15.27 -12.53 -8.41
N LYS A 170 -15.03 -12.38 -7.10
CA LYS A 170 -16.05 -12.47 -6.05
C LYS A 170 -16.49 -11.10 -5.54
N VAL A 171 -16.70 -10.15 -6.45
CA VAL A 171 -16.82 -8.71 -6.14
C VAL A 171 -17.90 -8.40 -5.09
N ILE A 172 -19.06 -9.06 -5.15
CA ILE A 172 -20.14 -8.89 -4.17
C ILE A 172 -19.73 -9.43 -2.79
N GLU A 173 -19.10 -10.60 -2.73
CA GLU A 173 -18.58 -11.17 -1.49
C GLU A 173 -17.44 -10.31 -0.92
N THR A 174 -16.58 -9.75 -1.78
CA THR A 174 -15.53 -8.82 -1.37
C THR A 174 -16.12 -7.55 -0.77
N ALA A 175 -17.18 -7.00 -1.36
CA ALA A 175 -17.83 -5.79 -0.86
C ALA A 175 -18.51 -6.04 0.51
N ILE A 176 -19.18 -7.19 0.66
CA ILE A 176 -19.78 -7.62 1.94
C ILE A 176 -18.69 -7.87 2.98
N LEU A 177 -17.60 -8.51 2.62
CA LEU A 177 -16.54 -8.82 3.59
C LEU A 177 -15.69 -7.59 3.95
N MET A 178 -15.51 -6.66 3.02
CA MET A 178 -14.97 -5.33 3.31
C MET A 178 -15.86 -4.61 4.34
N LEU A 179 -17.19 -4.75 4.22
CA LEU A 179 -18.15 -4.22 5.19
C LEU A 179 -18.07 -4.96 6.54
N GLU A 180 -17.83 -6.27 6.56
CA GLU A 180 -17.69 -7.06 7.80
C GLU A 180 -16.37 -6.79 8.53
N ILE A 181 -15.23 -6.79 7.83
CA ILE A 181 -13.92 -6.38 8.38
C ILE A 181 -14.03 -4.94 8.92
N PHE A 182 -14.76 -4.09 8.20
CA PHE A 182 -15.08 -2.74 8.64
C PHE A 182 -15.92 -2.70 9.93
N ILE A 183 -16.96 -3.52 10.07
CA ILE A 183 -17.77 -3.62 11.30
C ILE A 183 -16.90 -4.12 12.46
N ILE A 184 -15.99 -5.06 12.22
CA ILE A 184 -15.06 -5.58 13.24
C ILE A 184 -14.09 -4.47 13.66
N MET A 185 -13.47 -3.76 12.72
CA MET A 185 -12.60 -2.61 13.02
C MET A 185 -13.35 -1.48 13.74
N PHE A 186 -14.62 -1.23 13.37
CA PHE A 186 -15.50 -0.24 13.99
C PHE A 186 -15.92 -0.62 15.42
N LEU A 187 -16.18 -1.90 15.69
CA LEU A 187 -16.49 -2.41 17.03
C LEU A 187 -15.28 -2.34 17.97
N VAL A 188 -14.07 -2.42 17.43
CA VAL A 188 -12.81 -2.28 18.18
C VAL A 188 -12.48 -0.82 18.48
N HIS A 189 -12.93 0.15 17.65
CA HIS A 189 -12.69 1.59 17.87
C HIS A 189 -13.91 2.47 17.53
N LYS A 190 -14.55 3.04 18.58
CA LYS A 190 -15.85 3.76 18.50
C LYS A 190 -15.87 5.12 17.76
N GLU A 191 -14.77 5.64 17.21
CA GLU A 191 -14.71 6.99 16.62
C GLU A 191 -14.68 7.05 15.06
N PHE A 192 -15.21 6.04 14.37
CA PHE A 192 -14.84 5.75 12.98
C PHE A 192 -15.87 6.10 11.87
N ILE A 193 -16.62 7.21 12.00
CA ILE A 193 -17.55 7.65 10.92
C ILE A 193 -16.79 8.11 9.66
N HIS A 194 -15.61 8.72 9.83
CA HIS A 194 -14.82 9.21 8.69
C HIS A 194 -14.11 8.07 7.93
N THR A 195 -13.77 6.98 8.61
CA THR A 195 -13.15 5.81 7.97
C THR A 195 -14.13 5.03 7.12
N LEU A 196 -15.44 5.08 7.42
CA LEU A 196 -16.50 4.56 6.56
C LEU A 196 -16.49 5.22 5.17
N LEU A 197 -16.38 6.56 5.15
CA LEU A 197 -16.30 7.35 3.92
C LEU A 197 -15.03 7.04 3.14
N LEU A 198 -13.90 6.84 3.82
CA LEU A 198 -12.65 6.47 3.17
C LEU A 198 -12.67 5.05 2.60
N LEU A 199 -13.24 4.08 3.32
CA LEU A 199 -13.35 2.70 2.83
C LEU A 199 -14.38 2.58 1.70
N LEU A 200 -15.48 3.32 1.73
CA LEU A 200 -16.38 3.46 0.59
C LEU A 200 -15.66 4.08 -0.59
N LEU A 201 -14.86 5.13 -0.36
CA LEU A 201 -14.03 5.74 -1.41
C LEU A 201 -13.00 4.75 -1.96
N ILE A 202 -12.32 3.98 -1.12
CA ILE A 202 -11.35 2.96 -1.53
C ILE A 202 -12.03 1.84 -2.30
N THR A 203 -13.17 1.35 -1.82
CA THR A 203 -13.95 0.31 -2.51
C THR A 203 -14.39 0.80 -3.87
N LEU A 204 -14.92 2.03 -3.94
CA LEU A 204 -15.33 2.68 -5.18
C LEU A 204 -14.15 2.88 -6.13
N VAL A 205 -13.03 3.40 -5.63
CA VAL A 205 -11.81 3.61 -6.40
C VAL A 205 -11.22 2.30 -6.89
N THR A 206 -11.25 1.26 -6.06
CA THR A 206 -10.73 -0.07 -6.42
C THR A 206 -11.62 -0.71 -7.47
N LEU A 207 -12.94 -0.56 -7.38
CA LEU A 207 -13.90 -0.98 -8.41
C LEU A 207 -13.65 -0.24 -9.74
N ILE A 208 -13.52 1.09 -9.68
CA ILE A 208 -13.23 1.93 -10.87
C ILE A 208 -11.89 1.54 -11.50
N LEU A 209 -10.84 1.38 -10.71
CA LEU A 209 -9.53 0.97 -11.21
C LEU A 209 -9.56 -0.44 -11.80
N PHE A 210 -10.32 -1.35 -11.21
CA PHE A 210 -10.47 -2.70 -11.73
C PHE A 210 -11.16 -2.70 -13.10
N GLU A 211 -12.22 -1.90 -13.26
CA GLU A 211 -12.94 -1.72 -14.52
C GLU A 211 -12.06 -1.06 -15.60
N ILE A 212 -11.10 -0.21 -15.20
CA ILE A 212 -10.09 0.37 -16.10
C ILE A 212 -8.97 -0.63 -16.45
N ILE A 213 -8.60 -1.53 -15.53
CA ILE A 213 -7.49 -2.48 -15.70
C ILE A 213 -7.93 -3.75 -16.45
N GLU A 214 -9.18 -4.22 -16.29
CA GLU A 214 -9.69 -5.43 -16.95
C GLU A 214 -9.50 -5.42 -18.47
N PRO A 215 -9.81 -4.32 -19.21
CA PRO A 215 -9.60 -4.23 -20.65
C PRO A 215 -8.13 -4.35 -21.07
N LEU A 216 -7.19 -3.99 -20.18
CA LEU A 216 -5.75 -3.98 -20.43
C LEU A 216 -5.08 -5.33 -20.16
N ARG A 217 -5.79 -6.27 -19.52
CA ARG A 217 -5.27 -7.61 -19.23
C ARG A 217 -5.18 -8.48 -20.48
N GLY A 218 -5.70 -8.00 -21.61
CA GLY A 218 -5.82 -8.76 -22.86
C GLY A 218 -6.86 -9.86 -22.70
N LYS A 219 -7.71 -10.05 -23.71
CA LYS A 219 -8.44 -11.31 -23.82
C LYS A 219 -7.39 -12.42 -23.81
N LYS A 220 -7.35 -13.23 -22.75
CA LYS A 220 -6.94 -14.62 -22.95
C LYS A 220 -7.92 -15.16 -23.98
N THR A 221 -7.41 -15.41 -25.17
CA THR A 221 -8.05 -16.28 -26.15
C THR A 221 -8.25 -17.63 -25.48
N ASP A 222 -9.47 -17.85 -25.01
CA ASP A 222 -10.08 -19.18 -25.03
C ASP A 222 -10.99 -19.22 -26.27
#